data_AF-A0A5B7GHB1-F1
#
_entry.id   AF-A0A5B7GHB1-F1
#
_cell.length_a   1.000
_cell.length_b   1.000
_cell.length_c   1.000
_cell.angle_alpha   90.00
_cell.angle_beta   90.00
_cell.angle_gamma   90.00
#
_symmetry.space_group_name_H-M   'P 1'
#
loop_
_entity.id
_entity.type
_entity.pdbx_description
1 polymer ?
#
loop_
_entity_poly.entity_id
_entity_poly.type
_entity_poly.pdbx_seq_one_letter_code
_entity_poly.pdbx_strand_id
1 'polypeptide(L)' 'MKCCKIAKGQKVLGKLNDKETAKFIRSTAKNPSQRLTHINRMVHQQKFSQDPNLQGLEFSISDKVSHSSF' A
#
# COMPACT_ATOMS: atom_id res chain seq x y z
N MET A 1 10.23 12.05 -30.95
CA MET A 1 9.30 12.12 -29.80
C MET A 1 9.18 13.58 -29.36
N LYS A 2 8.09 14.27 -29.72
CA LYS A 2 7.91 15.70 -29.42
C LYS A 2 7.24 15.86 -28.03
N CYS A 3 7.97 16.46 -27.10
CA CYS A 3 7.62 17.14 -25.84
C CYS A 3 6.54 16.59 -24.86
N CYS A 4 5.88 15.45 -25.09
CA CYS A 4 4.87 14.93 -24.16
C CYS A 4 5.47 13.95 -23.14
N LYS A 5 5.09 14.10 -21.86
CA LYS A 5 5.42 13.17 -20.78
C LYS A 5 4.14 12.45 -20.33
N ILE A 6 4.26 11.17 -19.99
CA ILE A 6 3.16 10.42 -19.36
C ILE A 6 2.88 11.01 -17.98
N ALA A 7 1.61 11.30 -17.69
CA ALA A 7 1.20 11.83 -16.40
C ALA A 7 1.33 10.77 -15.31
N LYS A 8 1.75 11.18 -14.10
CA LYS A 8 1.87 10.27 -12.95
C LYS A 8 0.48 9.83 -12.48
N GLY A 9 0.41 8.66 -11.86
CA GLY A 9 -0.82 8.14 -11.23
C GLY A 9 -1.81 7.46 -12.18
N GLN A 10 -1.48 7.33 -13.47
CA GLN A 10 -2.32 6.61 -14.43
C GLN A 10 -2.22 5.09 -14.20
N LYS A 11 -3.34 4.44 -13.85
CA LYS A 11 -3.43 2.99 -13.68
C LYS A 11 -3.46 2.28 -15.03
N VAL A 12 -2.71 1.19 -15.17
CA VAL A 12 -2.79 0.30 -16.34
C VAL A 12 -4.12 -0.48 -16.28
N LEU A 13 -4.93 -0.38 -17.34
CA LEU A 13 -6.24 -1.04 -17.42
C LEU A 13 -6.19 -2.39 -18.15
N GLY A 14 -5.19 -2.59 -19.01
CA GLY A 14 -5.01 -3.83 -19.75
C GLY A 14 -4.45 -4.97 -18.90
N LYS A 15 -4.61 -6.20 -19.39
CA LYS A 15 -3.96 -7.37 -18.80
C LYS A 15 -2.45 -7.29 -18.99
N LEU A 16 -1.70 -7.60 -17.93
CA LEU A 16 -0.25 -7.77 -18.02
C LEU A 16 0.08 -9.00 -18.85
N ASN A 17 1.10 -8.91 -19.69
CA ASN A 17 1.60 -10.10 -20.38
C ASN A 17 2.28 -11.06 -19.38
N ASP A 18 2.60 -12.28 -19.82
CA ASP A 18 3.14 -13.32 -18.92
C ASP A 18 4.47 -12.91 -18.27
N LYS A 19 5.32 -12.19 -19.01
CA LYS A 19 6.61 -11.69 -18.50
C LYS A 19 6.41 -10.62 -17.43
N GLU A 20 5.50 -9.69 -17.65
CA GLU A 20 5.12 -8.64 -16.69
C GLU A 20 4.45 -9.25 -15.45
N THR A 21 3.57 -10.23 -15.64
CA THR A 21 2.91 -10.96 -14.56
C THR A 21 3.92 -11.70 -13.68
N ALA A 22 4.85 -12.45 -14.29
CA ALA A 22 5.90 -13.14 -13.55
C ALA A 22 6.80 -12.17 -12.78
N LYS A 23 7.11 -11.00 -13.35
CA LYS A 23 7.84 -9.93 -12.66
C LYS A 23 7.03 -9.37 -11.48
N PHE A 24 5.75 -9.09 -11.69
CA PHE A 24 4.85 -8.56 -10.67
C PHE A 24 4.75 -9.51 -9.48
N ILE A 25 4.51 -10.81 -9.73
CA ILE A 25 4.44 -11.84 -8.69
C ILE A 25 5.75 -11.89 -7.89
N ARG A 26 6.91 -12.01 -8.55
CA ARG A 26 8.21 -12.05 -7.86
C ARG A 26 8.48 -10.79 -7.04
N SER A 27 7.99 -9.62 -7.50
CA SER A 27 8.19 -8.35 -6.80
C SER A 27 7.26 -8.12 -5.61
N THR A 28 6.11 -8.80 -5.57
CA THR A 28 5.04 -8.52 -4.60
C THR A 28 4.76 -9.66 -3.63
N ALA A 29 5.13 -10.89 -3.98
CA ALA A 29 5.04 -12.05 -3.11
C ALA A 29 5.89 -11.80 -1.85
N LYS A 30 5.25 -11.89 -0.68
CA LYS A 30 5.87 -11.73 0.63
C LYS A 30 5.36 -12.82 1.54
N ASN A 31 6.23 -13.40 2.35
CA ASN A 31 5.81 -14.34 3.37
C ASN A 31 5.02 -13.63 4.50
N PRO A 32 4.30 -14.36 5.36
CA PRO A 32 3.44 -13.76 6.38
C PRO A 32 4.15 -12.78 7.32
N SER A 33 5.35 -13.12 7.80
CA SER A 33 6.09 -12.25 8.73
C SER A 33 6.55 -10.96 8.05
N GLN A 34 7.10 -11.05 6.84
CA GLN A 34 7.48 -9.88 6.03
C GLN A 34 6.27 -9.00 5.70
N ARG A 35 5.12 -9.62 5.41
CA ARG A 35 3.87 -8.90 5.15
C ARG A 35 3.40 -8.16 6.40
N LEU A 36 3.44 -8.79 7.57
CA LEU A 36 3.09 -8.17 8.85
C LEU A 36 4.01 -6.98 9.17
N THR A 37 5.34 -7.16 9.06
CA THR A 37 6.30 -6.07 9.27
C THR A 37 6.04 -4.90 8.32
N HIS A 38 5.72 -5.19 7.05
CA HIS A 38 5.41 -4.15 6.06
C HIS A 38 4.13 -3.38 6.41
N ILE A 39 3.09 -4.07 6.86
CA ILE A 39 1.82 -3.46 7.29
C ILE A 39 2.07 -2.54 8.49
N ASN A 40 2.72 -3.05 9.54
CA ASN A 40 3.03 -2.25 10.74
C ASN A 40 3.82 -0.98 10.37
N ARG A 41 4.85 -1.12 9.53
CA ARG A 41 5.63 0.03 9.04
C ARG A 41 4.77 1.04 8.30
N MET A 42 3.86 0.58 7.44
CA MET A 42 2.98 1.46 6.66
C MET A 42 2.08 2.29 7.58
N VAL A 43 1.42 1.66 8.56
CA VAL A 43 0.52 2.34 9.50
C VAL A 43 1.26 3.42 10.30
N HIS A 44 2.45 3.10 10.81
CA HIS A 44 3.28 4.10 11.51
C HIS A 44 3.71 5.27 10.61
N GLN A 45 4.03 5.00 9.33
CA GLN A 45 4.45 6.04 8.39
C GLN A 45 3.33 6.99 7.97
N GLN A 46 2.09 6.51 7.93
CA GLN A 46 0.93 7.33 7.55
C GLN A 46 0.52 8.34 8.64
N LYS A 47 0.93 8.11 9.91
CA LYS A 47 0.66 9.01 11.04
C LYS A 47 -0.81 9.45 11.13
N PHE A 48 -1.73 8.50 11.06
CA PHE A 48 -3.18 8.77 11.07
C PHE A 48 -3.64 9.60 12.27
N SER A 49 -2.95 9.54 13.41
CA SER A 49 -3.24 10.38 14.58
C SER A 49 -3.02 11.89 14.34
N GLN A 50 -2.31 12.25 13.27
CA GLN A 50 -2.02 13.63 12.86
C GLN A 50 -2.89 14.07 11.66
N ASP A 51 -3.81 13.22 11.19
CA ASP A 51 -4.72 13.57 10.10
C ASP A 51 -5.78 14.57 10.61
N PRO A 52 -5.86 15.80 10.05
CA PRO A 52 -6.80 16.82 10.51
C PRO A 52 -8.27 16.40 10.39
N ASN A 53 -8.60 15.58 9.38
CA ASN A 53 -9.97 15.11 9.18
C ASN A 53 -10.34 14.08 10.25
N LEU A 54 -9.40 13.19 10.61
CA LEU A 54 -9.64 12.20 11.66
C LEU A 54 -9.76 12.86 13.04
N GLN A 55 -8.92 13.85 13.33
CA GLN A 55 -9.00 14.64 14.56
C GLN A 55 -10.31 15.42 14.66
N GLY A 56 -10.73 16.08 13.56
CA GLY A 56 -11.97 16.85 13.53
C GLY A 56 -13.25 16.02 13.65
N LEU A 57 -13.15 14.71 13.43
CA LEU A 57 -14.24 13.75 13.58
C LEU A 57 -14.09 12.87 14.83
N GLU A 58 -13.10 13.16 15.69
CA GLU A 58 -12.81 12.39 16.91
C GLU A 58 -12.52 10.89 16.66
N PHE A 59 -12.06 10.54 15.46
CA PHE A 59 -11.63 9.18 15.13
C PHE A 59 -10.17 8.93 15.51
N SER A 60 -9.89 7.70 15.95
CA SER A 60 -8.53 7.21 16.15
C SER A 60 -8.34 5.87 15.45
N ILE A 61 -7.15 5.66 14.89
CA ILE A 61 -6.75 4.43 14.22
C ILE A 61 -5.60 3.81 15.00
N SER A 62 -5.77 2.55 15.42
CA SER A 62 -4.71 1.77 16.08
C SER A 62 -3.49 1.61 15.17
N ASP A 63 -2.30 1.79 15.75
CA ASP A 63 -1.03 1.53 15.10
C ASP A 63 -0.61 0.05 15.14
N LYS A 64 -1.39 -0.79 15.84
CA LYS A 64 -1.18 -2.23 15.98
C LYS A 64 -2.22 -3.02 15.21
N VAL A 65 -1.76 -4.06 14.52
CA VAL A 65 -2.62 -5.08 13.92
C VAL A 65 -3.30 -5.89 15.03
N SER A 66 -4.62 -6.07 14.94
CA SER A 66 -5.38 -6.87 15.90
C SER A 66 -4.94 -8.33 15.84
N HIS A 67 -4.68 -8.93 17.00
CA HIS A 67 -4.46 -10.36 17.11
C HIS A 67 -5.81 -11.04 17.30
N SER A 68 -6.28 -11.77 16.29
CA SER A 68 -7.38 -12.71 16.44
C SER A 68 -6.79 -14.08 16.76
N SER A 69 -6.96 -14.55 18.00
CA SER A 69 -6.70 -15.93 18.36
C SER A 69 -7.74 -16.81 17.65
N PHE A 70 -7.30 -17.75 16.82
CA PHE A 70 -8.13 -18.83 16.28
C PHE A 70 -7.90 -20.09 17.10
#